data_AF-A0A2A2TDU0-F1
#
_entry.id   AF-A0A2A2TDU0-F1
#
_cell.length_a   1.000
_cell.length_b   1.000
_cell.length_c   1.000
_cell.angle_alpha   90.00
_cell.angle_beta   90.00
_cell.angle_gamma   90.00
#
_symmetry.space_group_name_H-M   'P 1'
#
loop_
_entity.id
_entity.type
_entity.pdbx_description
1 polymer ?
#
loop_
_entity_poly.entity_id
_entity_poly.type
_entity_poly.pdbx_seq_one_letter_code
_entity_poly.pdbx_strand_id
1 'polypeptide(L)'
;MNIQYLKRTRWWQGVAGIFLLTSGVGIGAFIHLTRSPDVANCQSSSQLQDAAGAIIYCATTIADEQDSGKLSQAIRLVNSIPKDNPLRESADKLVEKWSQALLSLGEQRFDEGDLNQAIKIVEAIPNHLPLYESAKKQTEEWKDIWLRAERIYQTVKAKIDRQNQGRIWYAAFNEAKQLKSLNNQYWASIKYQELLHSIQSAKEERERENNENKLAKAETTTNSNNSPAFDSRQRTEDEAQLEKARTLASSGKIDDMRSALIEASMVISDEHHQEAEKLIQNLENKIATSEDSNYLENAKKFALKNDTISLEMAINEVNLIGKERPLYKQANQQMALWKQKKSVLEAQENRLLAVSNSNNSKKISNINPVITTIKKSNPVTAKVQVSKQLPQREKPVVMDKLPSLTEVKINETRTDFVRLEELENKQIQE
;
A
#
# COMPACT_ATOMS: atom_id res chain seq x y z
N MET A 1 -94.38 31.04 -34.84
CA MET A 1 -93.24 30.31 -34.21
C MET A 1 -92.87 31.06 -32.94
N ASN A 2 -93.12 30.48 -31.77
CA ASN A 2 -93.16 31.22 -30.50
C ASN A 2 -91.85 31.01 -29.73
N ILE A 3 -90.95 32.01 -29.72
CA ILE A 3 -89.66 31.92 -29.03
C ILE A 3 -89.78 32.64 -27.69
N GLN A 4 -90.06 31.90 -26.62
CA GLN A 4 -90.09 32.46 -25.27
C GLN A 4 -88.68 32.68 -24.73
N TYR A 5 -88.46 33.87 -24.14
CA TYR A 5 -87.21 34.29 -23.52
C TYR A 5 -86.82 33.38 -22.34
N LEU A 6 -85.63 32.77 -22.42
CA LEU A 6 -84.98 32.15 -21.27
C LEU A 6 -84.55 33.22 -20.25
N LYS A 7 -84.91 33.03 -18.97
CA LYS A 7 -84.58 33.97 -17.88
C LYS A 7 -83.06 34.19 -17.76
N ARG A 8 -82.65 35.45 -17.90
CA ARG A 8 -81.27 35.99 -17.88
C ARG A 8 -80.42 35.66 -16.63
N THR A 9 -80.98 35.02 -15.61
CA THR A 9 -80.32 34.72 -14.33
C THR A 9 -79.68 33.33 -14.21
N ARG A 10 -79.76 32.45 -15.23
CA ARG A 10 -79.18 31.09 -15.19
C ARG A 10 -78.03 30.81 -16.18
N TRP A 11 -77.73 31.71 -17.11
CA TRP A 11 -76.65 31.47 -18.10
C TRP A 11 -75.26 31.39 -17.47
N TRP A 12 -74.97 32.24 -16.47
CA TRP A 12 -73.67 32.23 -15.78
C TRP A 12 -73.40 30.94 -15.00
N GLN A 13 -74.44 30.24 -14.52
CA GLN A 13 -74.27 28.92 -13.89
C GLN A 13 -73.80 27.85 -14.89
N GLY A 14 -74.22 27.93 -16.16
CA GLY A 14 -73.71 27.06 -17.23
C GLY A 14 -72.24 27.36 -17.56
N VAL A 15 -71.87 28.63 -17.66
CA VAL A 15 -70.48 29.07 -17.91
C VAL A 15 -69.55 28.68 -16.75
N ALA A 16 -69.99 28.87 -15.50
CA ALA A 16 -69.24 28.45 -14.31
C ALA A 16 -69.05 26.93 -14.23
N GLY A 17 -70.07 26.14 -14.60
CA GLY A 17 -69.96 24.68 -14.66
C GLY A 17 -68.91 24.18 -15.67
N ILE A 18 -68.81 24.83 -16.83
CA ILE A 18 -67.81 24.50 -17.86
C ILE A 18 -66.39 24.83 -17.36
N PHE A 19 -66.19 25.98 -16.73
CA PHE A 19 -64.88 26.38 -16.16
C PHE A 19 -64.43 25.46 -15.01
N LEU A 20 -65.35 24.96 -14.20
CA LEU A 20 -65.04 23.98 -13.14
C LEU A 20 -64.61 22.63 -13.71
N LEU A 21 -65.26 22.15 -14.77
CA LEU A 21 -64.91 20.89 -15.43
C LEU A 21 -63.53 20.92 -16.11
N THR A 22 -63.15 22.02 -16.76
CA THR A 22 -61.83 22.13 -17.40
C THR A 22 -60.70 22.29 -16.40
N SER A 23 -60.94 23.00 -15.28
CA SER A 23 -59.93 23.21 -14.23
C SER A 23 -59.57 21.92 -13.48
N GLY A 24 -60.54 21.02 -13.26
CA GLY A 24 -60.32 19.76 -12.55
C GLY A 24 -59.34 18.81 -13.26
N VAL A 25 -59.42 18.71 -14.60
CA VAL A 25 -58.53 17.83 -15.39
C VAL A 25 -57.08 18.32 -15.36
N GLY A 26 -56.87 19.63 -15.46
CA GLY A 26 -55.53 20.23 -15.39
C GLY A 26 -54.83 19.99 -14.05
N ILE A 27 -55.56 20.13 -12.94
CA ILE A 27 -55.03 19.86 -11.60
C ILE A 27 -54.74 18.37 -11.39
N GLY A 28 -55.60 17.47 -11.90
CA GLY A 28 -55.34 16.03 -11.85
C GLY A 28 -54.07 15.60 -12.59
N ALA A 29 -53.87 16.12 -13.81
CA ALA A 29 -52.65 15.88 -14.58
C ALA A 29 -51.40 16.49 -13.90
N PHE A 30 -51.52 17.70 -13.36
CA PHE A 30 -50.43 18.35 -12.62
C PHE A 30 -50.04 17.58 -11.35
N ILE A 31 -51.01 17.09 -10.56
CA ILE A 31 -50.74 16.25 -9.38
C ILE A 31 -50.07 14.94 -9.79
N HIS A 32 -50.48 14.32 -10.91
CA HIS A 32 -49.84 13.09 -11.41
C HIS A 32 -48.40 13.32 -11.90
N LEU A 33 -48.08 14.50 -12.44
CA LEU A 33 -46.73 14.87 -12.87
C LEU A 33 -45.84 15.36 -11.72
N THR A 34 -46.42 15.98 -10.68
CA THR A 34 -45.69 16.47 -9.50
C THR A 34 -45.59 15.45 -8.37
N ARG A 35 -46.31 14.33 -8.47
CA ARG A 35 -46.04 13.14 -7.65
C ARG A 35 -44.68 12.59 -8.07
N SER A 36 -43.65 13.05 -7.38
CA SER A 36 -42.29 12.53 -7.49
C SER A 36 -42.35 11.01 -7.46
N PRO A 37 -41.60 10.28 -8.30
CA PRO A 37 -41.37 8.86 -8.02
C PRO A 37 -40.80 8.80 -6.61
N ASP A 38 -41.42 8.00 -5.73
CA ASP A 38 -40.96 7.84 -4.36
C ASP A 38 -39.46 7.54 -4.42
N VAL A 39 -38.65 8.35 -3.71
CA VAL A 39 -37.18 8.25 -3.74
C VAL A 39 -36.81 6.79 -3.57
N ALA A 40 -36.14 6.21 -4.58
CA ALA A 40 -36.07 4.77 -4.72
C ALA A 40 -35.42 4.16 -3.48
N ASN A 41 -36.24 3.61 -2.58
CA ASN A 41 -35.78 2.93 -1.39
C ASN A 41 -35.13 1.64 -1.87
N CYS A 42 -33.81 1.66 -2.06
CA CYS A 42 -33.01 0.56 -2.61
C CYS A 42 -32.96 -0.71 -1.71
N GLN A 43 -33.93 -0.87 -0.80
CA GLN A 43 -34.09 -2.00 0.12
C GLN A 43 -34.90 -3.16 -0.47
N SER A 44 -35.67 -2.97 -1.55
CA SER A 44 -36.65 -3.97 -2.05
C SER A 44 -36.47 -4.30 -3.55
N SER A 45 -35.60 -5.28 -3.83
CA SER A 45 -35.30 -5.80 -5.19
C SER A 45 -36.53 -6.17 -6.04
N SER A 46 -37.64 -6.59 -5.43
CA SER A 46 -38.87 -6.96 -6.13
C SER A 46 -39.67 -5.79 -6.71
N GLN A 47 -39.42 -4.55 -6.28
CA GLN A 47 -40.18 -3.37 -6.72
C GLN A 47 -39.52 -2.60 -7.88
N LEU A 48 -38.29 -2.97 -8.26
CA LEU A 48 -37.52 -2.27 -9.30
C LEU A 48 -37.64 -2.86 -10.71
N GLN A 49 -38.37 -3.98 -10.87
CA GLN A 49 -38.34 -4.82 -12.07
C GLN A 49 -38.71 -4.10 -13.37
N ASP A 50 -39.57 -3.07 -13.31
CA ASP A 50 -40.03 -2.32 -14.49
C ASP A 50 -39.21 -1.03 -14.77
N ALA A 51 -38.25 -0.68 -13.92
CA ALA A 51 -37.54 0.61 -13.98
C ALA A 51 -36.02 0.43 -14.05
N ALA A 52 -35.50 0.10 -15.24
CA ALA A 52 -34.06 -0.05 -15.48
C ALA A 52 -33.21 1.16 -15.04
N GLY A 53 -33.74 2.39 -15.11
CA GLY A 53 -33.09 3.57 -14.56
C GLY A 53 -32.96 3.57 -13.02
N ALA A 54 -33.96 3.05 -12.31
CA ALA A 54 -33.92 2.88 -10.86
C ALA A 54 -32.95 1.74 -10.47
N ILE A 55 -32.90 0.65 -11.25
CA ILE A 55 -31.93 -0.44 -11.08
C ILE A 55 -30.49 0.11 -11.18
N ILE A 56 -30.19 0.89 -12.23
CA ILE A 56 -28.89 1.53 -12.40
C ILE A 56 -28.59 2.47 -11.24
N TYR A 57 -29.52 3.37 -10.88
CA TYR A 57 -29.32 4.33 -9.77
C TYR A 57 -29.03 3.64 -8.43
N CYS A 58 -29.81 2.62 -8.06
CA CYS A 58 -29.58 1.87 -6.83
C CYS A 58 -28.26 1.09 -6.88
N ALA A 59 -27.91 0.48 -8.02
CA ALA A 59 -26.63 -0.20 -8.15
C ALA A 59 -25.44 0.75 -8.04
N THR A 60 -25.48 1.94 -8.66
CA THR A 60 -24.44 2.96 -8.52
C THR A 60 -24.35 3.54 -7.11
N THR A 61 -25.45 3.51 -6.34
CA THR A 61 -25.48 3.96 -4.94
C THR A 61 -24.95 2.88 -3.97
N ILE A 62 -25.12 1.60 -4.32
CA ILE A 62 -24.55 0.47 -3.58
C ILE A 62 -23.07 0.29 -3.90
N ALA A 63 -22.67 0.50 -5.15
CA ALA A 63 -21.31 0.27 -5.62
C ALA A 63 -20.27 1.12 -4.88
N ASP A 64 -19.21 0.47 -4.46
CA ASP A 64 -18.12 1.03 -3.67
C ASP A 64 -16.84 0.35 -4.16
N GLU A 65 -15.94 1.11 -4.76
CA GLU A 65 -14.76 0.57 -5.45
C GLU A 65 -13.76 -0.11 -4.51
N GLN A 66 -13.95 0.02 -3.19
CA GLN A 66 -13.13 -0.64 -2.16
C GLN A 66 -13.79 -1.89 -1.54
N ASP A 67 -15.02 -2.23 -1.92
CA ASP A 67 -15.80 -3.33 -1.34
C ASP A 67 -16.29 -4.30 -2.42
N SER A 68 -15.60 -5.44 -2.53
CA SER A 68 -15.91 -6.48 -3.50
C SER A 68 -17.30 -7.09 -3.32
N GLY A 69 -17.86 -7.08 -2.10
CA GLY A 69 -19.21 -7.54 -1.82
C GLY A 69 -20.27 -6.61 -2.42
N LYS A 70 -20.11 -5.30 -2.21
CA LYS A 70 -20.96 -4.25 -2.80
C LYS A 70 -20.84 -4.19 -4.32
N LEU A 71 -19.63 -4.27 -4.88
CA LEU A 71 -19.44 -4.35 -6.34
C LEU A 71 -20.15 -5.57 -6.93
N SER A 72 -19.97 -6.75 -6.32
CA SER A 72 -20.66 -7.97 -6.74
C SER A 72 -22.19 -7.83 -6.66
N GLN A 73 -22.70 -7.13 -5.65
CA GLN A 73 -24.13 -6.84 -5.52
C GLN A 73 -24.64 -5.88 -6.60
N ALA A 74 -23.90 -4.80 -6.88
CA ALA A 74 -24.23 -3.83 -7.92
C ALA A 74 -24.21 -4.46 -9.32
N ILE A 75 -23.20 -5.30 -9.62
CA ILE A 75 -23.12 -6.08 -10.86
C ILE A 75 -24.33 -7.01 -11.01
N ARG A 76 -24.70 -7.78 -9.97
CA ARG A 76 -25.88 -8.65 -10.00
C ARG A 76 -27.17 -7.86 -10.26
N LEU A 77 -27.31 -6.69 -9.63
CA LEU A 77 -28.49 -5.84 -9.77
C LEU A 77 -28.61 -5.30 -11.21
N VAL A 78 -27.52 -4.75 -11.78
CA VAL A 78 -27.49 -4.26 -13.16
C VAL A 78 -27.64 -5.39 -14.20
N ASN A 79 -27.12 -6.58 -13.91
CA ASN A 79 -27.32 -7.75 -14.78
C ASN A 79 -28.75 -8.30 -14.81
N SER A 80 -29.65 -7.84 -13.94
CA SER A 80 -31.09 -8.16 -14.05
C SER A 80 -31.81 -7.40 -15.18
N ILE A 81 -31.18 -6.37 -15.76
CA ILE A 81 -31.77 -5.57 -16.85
C ILE A 81 -31.83 -6.40 -18.15
N PRO A 82 -33.01 -6.58 -18.77
CA PRO A 82 -33.16 -7.35 -20.01
C PRO A 82 -32.26 -6.87 -21.17
N LYS A 83 -31.91 -7.79 -22.07
CA LYS A 83 -30.98 -7.51 -23.20
C LYS A 83 -31.55 -6.55 -24.25
N ASP A 84 -32.87 -6.51 -24.37
CA ASP A 84 -33.66 -5.65 -25.25
C ASP A 84 -33.95 -4.27 -24.64
N ASN A 85 -33.55 -4.03 -23.38
CA ASN A 85 -33.79 -2.75 -22.71
C ASN A 85 -32.91 -1.63 -23.30
N PRO A 86 -33.45 -0.42 -23.58
CA PRO A 86 -32.67 0.70 -24.11
C PRO A 86 -31.46 1.13 -23.26
N LEU A 87 -31.44 0.83 -21.96
CA LEU A 87 -30.32 1.14 -21.06
C LEU A 87 -29.28 0.01 -20.95
N ARG A 88 -29.42 -1.10 -21.68
CA ARG A 88 -28.51 -2.26 -21.58
C ARG A 88 -27.05 -1.90 -21.84
N GLU A 89 -26.75 -1.08 -22.85
CA GLU A 89 -25.37 -0.64 -23.13
C GLU A 89 -24.77 0.19 -21.97
N SER A 90 -25.59 0.99 -21.28
CA SER A 90 -25.15 1.77 -20.11
C SER A 90 -24.93 0.86 -18.90
N ALA A 91 -25.77 -0.16 -18.75
CA ALA A 91 -25.62 -1.23 -17.77
C ALA A 91 -24.32 -2.04 -17.99
N ASP A 92 -24.02 -2.43 -19.22
CA ASP A 92 -22.81 -3.19 -19.58
C ASP A 92 -21.53 -2.42 -19.24
N LYS A 93 -21.47 -1.12 -19.51
CA LYS A 93 -20.31 -0.25 -19.15
C LYS A 93 -20.08 -0.16 -17.64
N LEU A 94 -21.13 -0.17 -16.83
CA LEU A 94 -21.02 -0.22 -15.36
C LEU A 94 -20.51 -1.58 -14.89
N VAL A 95 -21.03 -2.66 -15.48
CA VAL A 95 -20.59 -4.03 -15.19
C VAL A 95 -19.12 -4.23 -15.56
N GLU A 96 -18.66 -3.70 -16.69
CA GLU A 96 -17.24 -3.70 -17.09
C GLU A 96 -16.38 -2.92 -16.08
N LYS A 97 -16.75 -1.67 -15.76
CA LYS A 97 -16.04 -0.85 -14.77
C LYS A 97 -15.90 -1.53 -13.40
N TRP A 98 -17.00 -2.07 -12.88
CA TRP A 98 -16.98 -2.75 -11.58
C TRP A 98 -16.25 -4.09 -11.62
N SER A 99 -16.26 -4.79 -12.75
CA SER A 99 -15.45 -6.01 -12.94
C SER A 99 -13.95 -5.71 -12.97
N GLN A 100 -13.55 -4.57 -13.56
CA GLN A 100 -12.17 -4.08 -13.48
C GLN A 100 -11.77 -3.79 -12.02
N ALA A 101 -12.63 -3.12 -11.25
CA ALA A 101 -12.40 -2.85 -9.83
C ALA A 101 -12.33 -4.14 -8.98
N LEU A 102 -13.17 -5.15 -9.27
CA LEU A 102 -13.05 -6.47 -8.65
C LEU A 102 -11.69 -7.11 -8.95
N LEU A 103 -11.21 -7.06 -10.20
CA LEU A 103 -9.89 -7.62 -10.55
C LEU A 103 -8.76 -6.93 -9.77
N SER A 104 -8.78 -5.59 -9.66
CA SER A 104 -7.80 -4.84 -8.86
C SER A 104 -7.88 -5.12 -7.35
N LEU A 105 -9.08 -5.31 -6.79
CA LEU A 105 -9.23 -5.77 -5.40
C LEU A 105 -8.73 -7.20 -5.21
N GLY A 106 -8.89 -8.06 -6.21
CA GLY A 106 -8.32 -9.40 -6.21
C GLY A 106 -6.79 -9.36 -6.17
N GLU A 107 -6.18 -8.53 -7.02
CA GLU A 107 -4.73 -8.30 -7.07
C GLU A 107 -4.19 -7.78 -5.73
N GLN A 108 -4.88 -6.79 -5.11
CA GLN A 108 -4.54 -6.32 -3.77
C GLN A 108 -4.59 -7.45 -2.73
N ARG A 109 -5.63 -8.30 -2.71
CA ARG A 109 -5.70 -9.44 -1.77
C ARG A 109 -4.59 -10.47 -2.01
N PHE A 110 -4.20 -10.69 -3.27
CA PHE A 110 -3.08 -11.55 -3.59
C PHE A 110 -1.77 -10.97 -3.01
N ASP A 111 -1.50 -9.68 -3.22
CA ASP A 111 -0.33 -8.98 -2.67
C ASP A 111 -0.31 -8.87 -1.15
N GLU A 112 -1.48 -8.83 -0.50
CA GLU A 112 -1.64 -8.92 0.96
C GLU A 112 -1.36 -10.34 1.53
N GLY A 113 -1.30 -11.37 0.67
CA GLY A 113 -1.06 -12.76 1.07
C GLY A 113 -2.32 -13.61 1.21
N ASP A 114 -3.47 -13.17 0.69
CA ASP A 114 -4.73 -13.93 0.69
C ASP A 114 -5.15 -14.32 -0.74
N LEU A 115 -4.44 -15.31 -1.29
CA LEU A 115 -4.75 -15.91 -2.59
C LEU A 115 -6.21 -16.43 -2.66
N ASN A 116 -6.76 -16.92 -1.56
CA ASN A 116 -8.10 -17.50 -1.53
C ASN A 116 -9.19 -16.42 -1.71
N GLN A 117 -9.08 -15.28 -1.02
CA GLN A 117 -9.98 -14.16 -1.26
C GLN A 117 -9.71 -13.50 -2.61
N ALA A 118 -8.45 -13.42 -3.07
CA ALA A 118 -8.10 -12.90 -4.38
C ALA A 118 -8.85 -13.64 -5.51
N ILE A 119 -8.77 -14.97 -5.52
CA ILE A 119 -9.48 -15.83 -6.48
C ILE A 119 -11.00 -15.64 -6.34
N LYS A 120 -11.54 -15.70 -5.12
CA LYS A 120 -12.97 -15.56 -4.86
C LYS A 120 -13.57 -14.22 -5.31
N ILE A 121 -12.80 -13.13 -5.23
CA ILE A 121 -13.19 -11.81 -5.73
C ILE A 121 -13.26 -11.83 -7.26
N VAL A 122 -12.28 -12.44 -7.93
CA VAL A 122 -12.25 -12.59 -9.39
C VAL A 122 -13.34 -13.52 -9.91
N GLU A 123 -13.67 -14.60 -9.19
CA GLU A 123 -14.77 -15.52 -9.53
C GLU A 123 -16.16 -14.85 -9.53
N ALA A 124 -16.30 -13.67 -8.90
CA ALA A 124 -17.53 -12.88 -8.97
C ALA A 124 -17.68 -12.07 -10.28
N ILE A 125 -16.65 -12.01 -11.13
CA ILE A 125 -16.70 -11.34 -12.44
C ILE A 125 -17.59 -12.14 -13.41
N PRO A 126 -18.57 -11.51 -14.09
CA PRO A 126 -19.46 -12.21 -15.02
C PRO A 126 -18.72 -12.84 -16.22
N ASN A 127 -18.97 -14.12 -16.45
CA ASN A 127 -18.30 -14.95 -17.45
C ASN A 127 -18.55 -14.60 -18.93
N HIS A 128 -19.46 -13.68 -19.23
CA HIS A 128 -19.78 -13.24 -20.59
C HIS A 128 -18.99 -11.99 -21.03
N LEU A 129 -18.20 -11.39 -20.12
CA LEU A 129 -17.38 -10.22 -20.40
C LEU A 129 -16.05 -10.62 -21.04
N PRO A 130 -15.50 -9.86 -22.01
CA PRO A 130 -14.16 -10.10 -22.54
C PRO A 130 -13.07 -10.13 -21.46
N LEU A 131 -13.22 -9.31 -20.40
CA LEU A 131 -12.32 -9.26 -19.26
C LEU A 131 -12.23 -10.59 -18.48
N TYR A 132 -13.26 -11.45 -18.54
CA TYR A 132 -13.30 -12.68 -17.75
C TYR A 132 -12.16 -13.65 -18.09
N GLU A 133 -11.82 -13.83 -19.37
CA GLU A 133 -10.71 -14.72 -19.75
C GLU A 133 -9.35 -14.13 -19.34
N SER A 134 -9.18 -12.81 -19.36
CA SER A 134 -8.00 -12.14 -18.80
C SER A 134 -7.90 -12.33 -17.29
N ALA A 135 -9.00 -12.14 -16.57
CA ALA A 135 -9.06 -12.27 -15.12
C ALA A 135 -8.82 -13.73 -14.68
N LYS A 136 -9.39 -14.71 -15.40
CA LYS A 136 -9.13 -16.13 -15.20
C LYS A 136 -7.66 -16.48 -15.42
N LYS A 137 -7.04 -15.99 -16.51
CA LYS A 137 -5.60 -16.16 -16.74
C LYS A 137 -4.77 -15.59 -15.58
N GLN A 138 -5.12 -14.40 -15.09
CA GLN A 138 -4.47 -13.78 -13.93
C GLN A 138 -4.55 -14.68 -12.68
N THR A 139 -5.71 -15.31 -12.41
CA THR A 139 -5.83 -16.22 -11.26
C THR A 139 -5.00 -17.50 -11.39
N GLU A 140 -4.75 -18.01 -12.59
CA GLU A 140 -3.85 -19.15 -12.79
C GLU A 140 -2.37 -18.74 -12.61
N GLU A 141 -2.00 -17.54 -13.04
CA GLU A 141 -0.66 -16.98 -12.79
C GLU A 141 -0.39 -16.76 -11.29
N TRP A 142 -1.38 -16.23 -10.54
CA TRP A 142 -1.32 -16.10 -9.09
C TRP A 142 -1.11 -17.45 -8.38
N LYS A 143 -1.84 -18.50 -8.80
CA LYS A 143 -1.67 -19.86 -8.26
C LYS A 143 -0.26 -20.41 -8.51
N ASP A 144 0.28 -20.24 -9.71
CA ASP A 144 1.64 -20.69 -10.03
C ASP A 144 2.72 -19.92 -9.25
N ILE A 145 2.61 -18.58 -9.15
CA ILE A 145 3.50 -17.76 -8.32
C ILE A 145 3.46 -18.24 -6.86
N TRP A 146 2.27 -18.49 -6.32
CA TRP A 146 2.10 -18.97 -4.95
C TRP A 146 2.74 -20.34 -4.72
N LEU A 147 2.52 -21.30 -5.63
CA LEU A 147 3.12 -22.63 -5.56
C LEU A 147 4.66 -22.59 -5.69
N ARG A 148 5.21 -21.67 -6.49
CA ARG A 148 6.66 -21.42 -6.56
C ARG A 148 7.19 -20.81 -5.26
N ALA A 149 6.51 -19.82 -4.69
CA ALA A 149 6.89 -19.17 -3.46
C ALA A 149 6.91 -20.14 -2.27
N GLU A 150 5.84 -20.93 -2.11
CA GLU A 150 5.73 -21.95 -1.07
C GLU A 150 6.85 -22.99 -1.19
N ARG A 151 7.15 -23.47 -2.42
CA ARG A 151 8.26 -24.41 -2.66
C ARG A 151 9.60 -23.81 -2.23
N ILE A 152 9.88 -22.54 -2.53
CA ILE A 152 11.11 -21.86 -2.10
C ILE A 152 11.15 -21.78 -0.56
N TYR A 153 10.06 -21.33 0.07
CA TYR A 153 9.98 -21.18 1.53
C TYR A 153 10.20 -22.51 2.26
N GLN A 154 9.52 -23.58 1.86
CA GLN A 154 9.71 -24.92 2.43
C GLN A 154 11.11 -25.47 2.17
N THR A 155 11.70 -25.18 1.01
CA THR A 155 13.10 -25.56 0.69
C THR A 155 14.09 -24.87 1.63
N VAL A 156 13.87 -23.59 1.94
CA VAL A 156 14.70 -22.82 2.89
C VAL A 156 14.54 -23.38 4.30
N LYS A 157 13.32 -23.61 4.79
CA LYS A 157 13.07 -24.24 6.11
C LYS A 157 13.75 -25.61 6.21
N ALA A 158 13.60 -26.48 5.21
CA ALA A 158 14.25 -27.79 5.20
C ALA A 158 15.79 -27.75 5.18
N LYS A 159 16.42 -26.68 4.66
CA LYS A 159 17.87 -26.45 4.76
C LYS A 159 18.32 -26.00 6.16
N ILE A 160 17.40 -25.43 6.95
CA ILE A 160 17.65 -24.94 8.32
C ILE A 160 17.39 -26.06 9.34
N ASP A 161 16.26 -26.77 9.22
CA ASP A 161 15.73 -27.68 10.26
C ASP A 161 16.47 -29.03 10.35
N ARG A 162 17.32 -29.37 9.36
CA ARG A 162 18.02 -30.67 9.36
C ARG A 162 19.16 -30.69 10.38
N GLN A 163 18.98 -31.58 11.36
CA GLN A 163 19.74 -31.92 12.58
C GLN A 163 21.28 -32.05 12.51
N ASN A 164 21.97 -31.55 11.47
CA ASN A 164 23.43 -31.34 11.43
C ASN A 164 23.90 -30.34 10.34
N GLN A 165 23.01 -29.67 9.59
CA GLN A 165 23.33 -29.00 8.31
C GLN A 165 23.67 -27.49 8.38
N GLY A 166 24.01 -26.94 9.54
CA GLY A 166 24.32 -25.50 9.69
C GLY A 166 25.62 -24.98 9.04
N ARG A 167 26.10 -25.61 7.96
CA ARG A 167 27.04 -25.03 6.99
C ARG A 167 26.33 -24.51 5.72
N ILE A 168 25.06 -24.86 5.51
CA ILE A 168 24.27 -24.53 4.31
C ILE A 168 23.52 -23.19 4.45
N TRP A 169 23.81 -22.38 5.49
CA TRP A 169 23.11 -21.12 5.79
C TRP A 169 23.09 -20.16 4.59
N TYR A 170 24.20 -20.09 3.84
CA TYR A 170 24.34 -19.21 2.68
C TYR A 170 23.50 -19.69 1.48
N ALA A 171 23.44 -21.00 1.23
CA ALA A 171 22.58 -21.57 0.19
C ALA A 171 21.09 -21.54 0.59
N ALA A 172 20.76 -21.41 1.88
CA ALA A 172 19.42 -21.07 2.34
C ALA A 172 19.10 -19.59 2.07
N PHE A 173 20.04 -18.67 2.33
CA PHE A 173 19.91 -17.24 2.05
C PHE A 173 19.74 -16.94 0.55
N ASN A 174 20.56 -17.55 -0.31
CA ASN A 174 20.46 -17.39 -1.76
C ASN A 174 19.14 -17.94 -2.33
N GLU A 175 18.60 -19.03 -1.77
CA GLU A 175 17.28 -19.56 -2.15
C GLU A 175 16.17 -18.59 -1.71
N ALA A 176 16.23 -18.10 -0.47
CA ALA A 176 15.27 -17.11 0.05
C ALA A 176 15.25 -15.83 -0.82
N LYS A 177 16.40 -15.39 -1.34
CA LYS A 177 16.50 -14.23 -2.25
C LYS A 177 15.62 -14.36 -3.50
N GLN A 178 15.32 -15.58 -3.96
CA GLN A 178 14.43 -15.79 -5.11
C GLN A 178 13.00 -15.30 -4.85
N LEU A 179 12.52 -15.30 -3.59
CA LEU A 179 11.20 -14.74 -3.24
C LEU A 179 11.05 -13.27 -3.63
N LYS A 180 12.14 -12.47 -3.54
CA LYS A 180 12.14 -11.06 -3.97
C LYS A 180 11.95 -10.87 -5.49
N SER A 181 12.11 -11.92 -6.28
CA SER A 181 11.92 -11.89 -7.74
C SER A 181 10.52 -12.34 -8.18
N LEU A 182 9.69 -12.81 -7.23
CA LEU A 182 8.31 -13.19 -7.49
C LEU A 182 7.41 -11.94 -7.50
N ASN A 183 6.48 -11.89 -8.44
CA ASN A 183 5.50 -10.81 -8.56
C ASN A 183 4.39 -10.98 -7.51
N ASN A 184 4.73 -10.80 -6.23
CA ASN A 184 3.81 -10.81 -5.10
C ASN A 184 4.44 -10.10 -3.89
N GLN A 185 3.80 -9.06 -3.37
CA GLN A 185 4.34 -8.23 -2.29
C GLN A 185 4.53 -9.01 -0.97
N TYR A 186 3.55 -9.81 -0.54
CA TYR A 186 3.61 -10.62 0.69
C TYR A 186 4.81 -11.58 0.71
N TRP A 187 5.05 -12.30 -0.39
CA TRP A 187 6.19 -13.21 -0.49
C TRP A 187 7.53 -12.48 -0.60
N ALA A 188 7.60 -11.41 -1.39
CA ALA A 188 8.83 -10.63 -1.59
C ALA A 188 9.26 -9.79 -0.37
N SER A 189 8.32 -9.44 0.52
CA SER A 189 8.57 -8.66 1.73
C SER A 189 8.44 -9.48 3.03
N ILE A 190 7.22 -9.73 3.50
CA ILE A 190 6.93 -10.31 4.81
C ILE A 190 7.56 -11.70 4.96
N LYS A 191 7.28 -12.63 4.03
CA LYS A 191 7.81 -13.99 4.11
C LYS A 191 9.32 -14.07 3.85
N TYR A 192 9.85 -13.20 3.00
CA TYR A 192 11.30 -13.07 2.83
C TYR A 192 11.99 -12.67 4.15
N GLN A 193 11.49 -11.64 4.86
CA GLN A 193 12.06 -11.21 6.15
C GLN A 193 11.92 -12.28 7.23
N GLU A 194 10.79 -13.00 7.28
CA GLU A 194 10.57 -14.13 8.19
C GLU A 194 11.58 -15.27 7.98
N LEU A 195 11.92 -15.57 6.72
CA LEU A 195 12.99 -16.52 6.40
C LEU A 195 14.37 -15.99 6.77
N LEU A 196 14.68 -14.71 6.51
CA LEU A 196 15.97 -14.12 6.91
C LEU A 196 16.19 -14.23 8.42
N HIS A 197 15.18 -13.90 9.22
CA HIS A 197 15.25 -14.04 10.67
C HIS A 197 15.40 -15.51 11.11
N SER A 198 14.72 -16.44 10.43
CA SER A 198 14.88 -17.89 10.68
C SER A 198 16.32 -18.37 10.40
N ILE A 199 16.91 -17.93 9.27
CA ILE A 199 18.29 -18.26 8.89
C ILE A 199 19.28 -17.69 9.90
N GLN A 200 19.12 -16.42 10.29
CA GLN A 200 20.01 -15.75 11.24
C GLN A 200 19.97 -16.41 12.62
N SER A 201 18.77 -16.70 13.15
CA SER A 201 18.62 -17.35 14.46
C SER A 201 19.25 -18.74 14.50
N ALA A 202 19.12 -19.52 13.41
CA ALA A 202 19.76 -20.83 13.29
C ALA A 202 21.30 -20.76 13.15
N LYS A 203 21.83 -19.69 12.55
CA LYS A 203 23.27 -19.41 12.53
C LYS A 203 23.78 -19.12 13.95
N GLU A 204 23.13 -18.21 14.67
CA GLU A 204 23.53 -17.80 16.03
C GLU A 204 23.50 -18.95 17.03
N GLU A 205 22.48 -19.81 16.97
CA GLU A 205 22.37 -20.95 17.88
C GLU A 205 23.53 -21.93 17.70
N ARG A 206 23.90 -22.22 16.45
CA ARG A 206 25.06 -23.07 16.13
C ARG A 206 26.39 -22.44 16.54
N GLU A 207 26.52 -21.11 16.46
CA GLU A 207 27.70 -20.41 16.98
C GLU A 207 27.82 -20.56 18.50
N ARG A 208 26.70 -20.55 19.24
CA ARG A 208 26.66 -20.86 20.69
C ARG A 208 27.06 -22.31 20.95
N GLU A 209 26.40 -23.29 20.31
CA GLU A 209 26.73 -24.72 20.44
C GLU A 209 28.22 -24.99 20.18
N ASN A 210 28.79 -24.39 19.12
CA ASN A 210 30.20 -24.55 18.78
C ASN A 210 31.14 -23.95 19.85
N ASN A 211 30.76 -22.82 20.45
CA ASN A 211 31.53 -22.19 21.51
C ASN A 211 31.46 -22.99 22.82
N GLU A 212 30.27 -23.45 23.22
CA GLU A 212 30.09 -24.32 24.39
C GLU A 212 30.87 -25.64 24.24
N ASN A 213 30.80 -26.28 23.07
CA ASN A 213 31.59 -27.48 22.76
C ASN A 213 33.10 -27.22 22.77
N LYS A 214 33.57 -26.01 22.40
CA LYS A 214 34.99 -25.63 22.50
C LYS A 214 35.43 -25.48 23.95
N LEU A 215 34.62 -24.84 24.80
CA LEU A 215 34.90 -24.74 26.24
C LEU A 215 34.91 -26.14 26.89
N ALA A 216 33.90 -26.97 26.63
CA ALA A 216 33.84 -28.34 27.17
C ALA A 216 35.00 -29.23 26.71
N LYS A 217 35.47 -29.09 25.46
CA LYS A 217 36.67 -29.80 24.96
C LYS A 217 37.98 -29.28 25.55
N ALA A 218 38.08 -27.98 25.86
CA ALA A 218 39.25 -27.42 26.53
C ALA A 218 39.45 -27.98 27.95
N GLU A 219 38.39 -28.50 28.58
CA GLU A 219 38.43 -29.15 29.90
C GLU A 219 38.63 -30.68 29.83
N THR A 220 38.60 -31.31 28.65
CA THR A 220 38.53 -32.79 28.52
C THR A 220 39.57 -33.43 27.58
N THR A 221 40.59 -32.70 27.11
CA THR A 221 41.63 -33.25 26.20
C THR A 221 42.70 -34.13 26.88
N THR A 222 42.27 -35.31 27.34
CA THR A 222 43.13 -36.51 27.36
C THR A 222 42.40 -37.69 26.71
N ASN A 223 42.97 -38.20 25.61
CA ASN A 223 42.58 -39.40 24.84
C ASN A 223 41.22 -39.39 24.12
N SER A 224 41.28 -39.30 22.79
CA SER A 224 40.48 -40.18 21.93
C SER A 224 41.24 -40.49 20.65
N ASN A 225 41.56 -41.77 20.43
CA ASN A 225 42.22 -42.25 19.21
C ASN A 225 41.17 -42.49 18.13
N ASN A 226 41.28 -41.82 16.98
CA ASN A 226 40.46 -42.09 15.80
C ASN A 226 41.32 -42.47 14.58
N SER A 227 40.72 -43.23 13.66
CA SER A 227 41.43 -44.06 12.69
C SER A 227 42.02 -43.26 11.49
N PRO A 228 43.30 -43.43 11.12
CA PRO A 228 44.00 -42.56 10.17
C PRO A 228 43.67 -42.77 8.68
N ALA A 229 42.88 -43.79 8.33
CA ALA A 229 42.61 -44.15 6.94
C ALA A 229 41.38 -43.46 6.30
N PHE A 230 40.51 -42.85 7.11
CA PHE A 230 39.35 -42.09 6.64
C PHE A 230 39.68 -40.60 6.47
N ASP A 231 40.38 -40.06 7.47
CA ASP A 231 40.85 -38.68 7.56
C ASP A 231 41.71 -38.22 6.36
N SER A 232 42.54 -39.09 5.79
CA SER A 232 43.41 -38.74 4.66
C SER A 232 42.67 -38.46 3.34
N ARG A 233 41.57 -39.17 3.05
CA ARG A 233 40.76 -38.91 1.85
C ARG A 233 40.01 -37.59 1.98
N GLN A 234 39.42 -37.36 3.15
CA GLN A 234 38.65 -36.16 3.43
C GLN A 234 39.52 -34.90 3.34
N ARG A 235 40.78 -34.96 3.79
CA ARG A 235 41.77 -33.88 3.57
C ARG A 235 42.07 -33.61 2.09
N THR A 236 42.20 -34.65 1.27
CA THR A 236 42.39 -34.48 -0.19
C THR A 236 41.17 -33.86 -0.87
N GLU A 237 39.97 -34.21 -0.43
CA GLU A 237 38.71 -33.64 -0.93
C GLU A 237 38.51 -32.18 -0.47
N ASP A 238 38.83 -31.87 0.79
CA ASP A 238 38.77 -30.53 1.38
C ASP A 238 39.74 -29.55 0.67
N GLU A 239 40.99 -29.96 0.41
CA GLU A 239 41.95 -29.13 -0.33
C GLU A 239 41.48 -28.85 -1.77
N ALA A 240 40.91 -29.85 -2.45
CA ALA A 240 40.35 -29.68 -3.79
C ALA A 240 39.13 -28.73 -3.80
N GLN A 241 38.28 -28.78 -2.77
CA GLN A 241 37.18 -27.82 -2.58
C GLN A 241 37.70 -26.41 -2.30
N LEU A 242 38.74 -26.27 -1.48
CA LEU A 242 39.33 -24.99 -1.13
C LEU A 242 40.00 -24.32 -2.35
N GLU A 243 40.70 -25.07 -3.21
CA GLU A 243 41.21 -24.55 -4.47
C GLU A 243 40.12 -24.22 -5.50
N LYS A 244 39.05 -25.03 -5.56
CA LYS A 244 37.87 -24.69 -6.36
C LYS A 244 37.20 -23.39 -5.87
N ALA A 245 37.14 -23.17 -4.56
CA ALA A 245 36.69 -21.92 -3.97
C ALA A 245 37.62 -20.74 -4.34
N ARG A 246 38.95 -20.92 -4.24
CA ARG A 246 39.95 -19.89 -4.61
C ARG A 246 39.86 -19.49 -6.08
N THR A 247 39.69 -20.46 -6.99
CA THR A 247 39.57 -20.20 -8.44
C THR A 247 38.25 -19.53 -8.82
N LEU A 248 37.14 -19.88 -8.17
CA LEU A 248 35.86 -19.17 -8.32
C LEU A 248 35.94 -17.74 -7.75
N ALA A 249 36.58 -17.56 -6.60
CA ALA A 249 36.76 -16.27 -5.93
C ALA A 249 37.62 -15.28 -6.73
N SER A 250 38.64 -15.78 -7.45
CA SER A 250 39.60 -14.95 -8.20
C SER A 250 39.01 -14.39 -9.51
N SER A 251 37.89 -14.91 -9.99
CA SER A 251 37.16 -14.42 -11.17
C SER A 251 36.68 -12.97 -11.08
N GLY A 252 36.54 -12.44 -9.86
CA GLY A 252 35.97 -11.11 -9.60
C GLY A 252 34.45 -10.99 -9.79
N LYS A 253 33.74 -12.01 -10.31
CA LYS A 253 32.29 -11.94 -10.55
C LYS A 253 31.52 -12.29 -9.28
N ILE A 254 30.41 -11.60 -9.03
CA ILE A 254 29.64 -11.81 -7.81
C ILE A 254 29.07 -13.23 -7.71
N ASP A 255 28.54 -13.81 -8.79
CA ASP A 255 27.95 -15.16 -8.79
C ASP A 255 29.01 -16.27 -8.66
N ASP A 256 30.19 -16.05 -9.22
CA ASP A 256 31.35 -16.92 -9.03
C ASP A 256 31.84 -16.81 -7.56
N MET A 257 31.84 -15.62 -6.95
CA MET A 257 32.08 -15.46 -5.50
C MET A 257 31.00 -16.12 -4.63
N ARG A 258 29.72 -16.07 -5.02
CA ARG A 258 28.64 -16.82 -4.33
C ARG A 258 28.93 -18.32 -4.37
N SER A 259 29.37 -18.82 -5.53
CA SER A 259 29.75 -20.22 -5.72
C SER A 259 31.00 -20.59 -4.92
N ALA A 260 32.01 -19.71 -4.88
CA ALA A 260 33.21 -19.88 -4.06
C ALA A 260 32.89 -20.00 -2.56
N LEU A 261 31.95 -19.20 -2.07
CA LEU A 261 31.52 -19.24 -0.67
C LEU A 261 30.87 -20.58 -0.32
N ILE A 262 30.09 -21.15 -1.25
CA ILE A 262 29.49 -22.48 -1.13
C ILE A 262 30.59 -23.56 -1.06
N GLU A 263 31.55 -23.56 -1.98
CA GLU A 263 32.67 -24.54 -1.97
C GLU A 263 33.54 -24.41 -0.70
N ALA A 264 33.89 -23.19 -0.28
CA ALA A 264 34.65 -22.96 0.95
C ALA A 264 33.90 -23.44 2.21
N SER A 265 32.56 -23.29 2.24
CA SER A 265 31.73 -23.76 3.37
C SER A 265 31.57 -25.27 3.46
N MET A 266 32.00 -26.03 2.43
CA MET A 266 31.98 -27.49 2.46
C MET A 266 33.20 -28.11 3.15
N VAL A 267 34.31 -27.37 3.29
CA VAL A 267 35.55 -27.82 3.94
C VAL A 267 35.29 -28.26 5.40
N ILE A 268 35.75 -29.46 5.77
CA ILE A 268 35.43 -30.09 7.05
C ILE A 268 36.63 -30.27 7.99
N SER A 269 37.81 -30.58 7.46
CA SER A 269 39.01 -30.92 8.22
C SER A 269 39.54 -29.75 9.06
N ASP A 270 39.93 -30.05 10.30
CA ASP A 270 40.56 -29.10 11.23
C ASP A 270 41.84 -28.46 10.65
N GLU A 271 42.54 -29.15 9.74
CA GLU A 271 43.76 -28.66 9.06
C GLU A 271 43.46 -27.48 8.13
N HIS A 272 42.40 -27.57 7.32
CA HIS A 272 42.04 -26.57 6.31
C HIS A 272 40.94 -25.58 6.78
N HIS A 273 40.27 -25.87 7.90
CA HIS A 273 39.18 -25.04 8.45
C HIS A 273 39.60 -23.57 8.65
N GLN A 274 40.82 -23.30 9.12
CA GLN A 274 41.27 -21.92 9.36
C GLN A 274 41.43 -21.11 8.05
N GLU A 275 41.74 -21.78 6.95
CA GLU A 275 41.90 -21.14 5.63
C GLU A 275 40.54 -20.95 4.95
N ALA A 276 39.67 -21.96 5.03
CA ALA A 276 38.29 -21.87 4.60
C ALA A 276 37.55 -20.71 5.29
N GLU A 277 37.66 -20.59 6.61
CA GLU A 277 37.03 -19.52 7.40
C GLU A 277 37.51 -18.12 6.97
N LYS A 278 38.82 -17.94 6.75
CA LYS A 278 39.37 -16.66 6.24
C LYS A 278 38.87 -16.34 4.83
N LEU A 279 38.76 -17.35 3.96
CA LEU A 279 38.23 -17.17 2.60
C LEU A 279 36.73 -16.81 2.63
N ILE A 280 35.96 -17.49 3.48
CA ILE A 280 34.54 -17.22 3.75
C ILE A 280 34.35 -15.76 4.18
N GLN A 281 35.05 -15.31 5.22
CA GLN A 281 34.97 -13.93 5.72
C GLN A 281 35.39 -12.89 4.66
N ASN A 282 36.38 -13.20 3.81
CA ASN A 282 36.79 -12.31 2.71
C ASN A 282 35.71 -12.20 1.63
N LEU A 283 35.11 -13.34 1.24
CA LEU A 283 34.05 -13.43 0.25
C LEU A 283 32.76 -12.76 0.74
N GLU A 284 32.35 -13.03 1.97
CA GLU A 284 31.19 -12.39 2.61
C GLU A 284 31.32 -10.86 2.57
N ASN A 285 32.47 -10.31 2.98
CA ASN A 285 32.69 -8.87 2.96
C ASN A 285 32.65 -8.28 1.53
N LYS A 286 33.22 -8.97 0.53
CA LYS A 286 33.19 -8.52 -0.88
C LYS A 286 31.78 -8.56 -1.46
N ILE A 287 31.06 -9.68 -1.28
CA ILE A 287 29.68 -9.84 -1.73
C ILE A 287 28.79 -8.80 -1.04
N ALA A 288 28.92 -8.63 0.28
CA ALA A 288 28.19 -7.64 1.05
C ALA A 288 28.44 -6.22 0.53
N THR A 289 29.71 -5.82 0.34
CA THR A 289 30.08 -4.51 -0.20
C THR A 289 29.45 -4.26 -1.58
N SER A 290 29.47 -5.26 -2.47
CA SER A 290 28.87 -5.14 -3.80
C SER A 290 27.33 -5.07 -3.77
N GLU A 291 26.67 -5.80 -2.88
CA GLU A 291 25.22 -5.75 -2.70
C GLU A 291 24.77 -4.43 -2.04
N ASP A 292 25.49 -3.98 -1.01
CA ASP A 292 25.25 -2.71 -0.34
C ASP A 292 25.42 -1.53 -1.30
N SER A 293 26.44 -1.58 -2.16
CA SER A 293 26.65 -0.58 -3.22
C SER A 293 25.46 -0.53 -4.19
N ASN A 294 24.91 -1.68 -4.56
CA ASN A 294 23.72 -1.73 -5.40
C ASN A 294 22.47 -1.15 -4.70
N TYR A 295 22.26 -1.43 -3.40
CA TYR A 295 21.19 -0.81 -2.61
C TYR A 295 21.36 0.72 -2.53
N LEU A 296 22.58 1.22 -2.30
CA LEU A 296 22.89 2.65 -2.32
C LEU A 296 22.58 3.30 -3.68
N GLU A 297 23.01 2.69 -4.78
CA GLU A 297 22.75 3.21 -6.14
C GLU A 297 21.26 3.18 -6.52
N ASN A 298 20.52 2.16 -6.10
CA ASN A 298 19.07 2.13 -6.27
C ASN A 298 18.37 3.23 -5.45
N ALA A 299 18.77 3.39 -4.19
CA ALA A 299 18.21 4.41 -3.32
C ALA A 299 18.46 5.83 -3.85
N LYS A 300 19.68 6.12 -4.34
CA LYS A 300 20.01 7.37 -5.04
C LYS A 300 19.05 7.61 -6.21
N LYS A 301 18.80 6.62 -7.07
CA LYS A 301 17.85 6.73 -8.20
C LYS A 301 16.43 7.09 -7.74
N PHE A 302 15.95 6.52 -6.63
CA PHE A 302 14.66 6.90 -6.06
C PHE A 302 14.68 8.35 -5.53
N ALA A 303 15.75 8.77 -4.85
CA ALA A 303 15.90 10.12 -4.31
C ALA A 303 15.94 11.22 -5.37
N LEU A 304 16.46 10.95 -6.58
CA LEU A 304 16.54 11.91 -7.70
C LEU A 304 15.19 12.58 -8.05
N LYS A 305 14.07 11.88 -7.84
CA LYS A 305 12.72 12.41 -8.14
C LYS A 305 12.27 13.50 -7.15
N ASN A 306 12.91 13.59 -5.98
CA ASN A 306 12.74 14.66 -5.00
C ASN A 306 11.29 14.91 -4.55
N ASP A 307 10.51 13.84 -4.39
CA ASP A 307 9.19 13.87 -3.74
C ASP A 307 9.17 13.00 -2.48
N THR A 308 8.15 13.18 -1.63
CA THR A 308 8.04 12.54 -0.32
C THR A 308 7.93 11.01 -0.40
N ILE A 309 7.31 10.46 -1.45
CA ILE A 309 7.18 9.02 -1.68
C ILE A 309 8.52 8.45 -2.16
N SER A 310 9.16 9.14 -3.10
CA SER A 310 10.43 8.70 -3.69
C SER A 310 11.61 8.78 -2.71
N LEU A 311 11.63 9.78 -1.81
CA LEU A 311 12.58 9.84 -0.70
C LEU A 311 12.30 8.75 0.34
N GLU A 312 11.04 8.39 0.59
CA GLU A 312 10.70 7.26 1.47
C GLU A 312 11.16 5.92 0.87
N MET A 313 11.00 5.71 -0.44
CA MET A 313 11.57 4.53 -1.12
C MET A 313 13.10 4.49 -1.02
N ALA A 314 13.78 5.64 -1.19
CA ALA A 314 15.23 5.74 -1.02
C ALA A 314 15.67 5.38 0.40
N ILE A 315 15.02 5.95 1.43
CA ILE A 315 15.27 5.67 2.85
C ILE A 315 15.11 4.18 3.16
N ASN A 316 14.04 3.55 2.65
CA ASN A 316 13.77 2.13 2.88
C ASN A 316 14.79 1.21 2.21
N GLU A 317 15.26 1.54 1.00
CA GLU A 317 16.30 0.77 0.29
C GLU A 317 17.65 0.83 1.02
N VAL A 318 18.12 2.00 1.50
CA VAL A 318 19.36 2.04 2.31
C VAL A 318 19.22 1.44 3.70
N ASN A 319 18.01 1.39 4.26
CA ASN A 319 17.75 0.73 5.54
C ASN A 319 17.89 -0.80 5.47
N LEU A 320 18.02 -1.39 4.28
CA LEU A 320 18.40 -2.79 4.09
C LEU A 320 19.87 -3.07 4.48
N ILE A 321 20.72 -2.04 4.53
CA ILE A 321 22.13 -2.14 4.92
C ILE A 321 22.18 -2.09 6.45
N GLY A 322 22.25 -3.27 7.08
CA GLY A 322 22.31 -3.41 8.55
C GLY A 322 23.62 -2.91 9.16
N LYS A 323 23.63 -2.72 10.49
CA LYS A 323 24.73 -2.08 11.23
C LYS A 323 26.12 -2.69 11.02
N GLU A 324 26.19 -4.02 10.92
CA GLU A 324 27.43 -4.78 10.77
C GLU A 324 27.86 -4.95 9.29
N ARG A 325 27.17 -4.29 8.35
CA ARG A 325 27.46 -4.36 6.91
C ARG A 325 28.52 -3.32 6.49
N PRO A 326 29.40 -3.63 5.51
CA PRO A 326 30.52 -2.77 5.13
C PRO A 326 30.17 -1.31 4.85
N LEU A 327 29.05 -1.03 4.17
CA LEU A 327 28.68 0.34 3.78
C LEU A 327 27.66 1.02 4.72
N TYR A 328 27.39 0.43 5.90
CA TYR A 328 26.41 0.97 6.85
C TYR A 328 26.59 2.45 7.18
N LYS A 329 27.84 2.89 7.38
CA LYS A 329 28.16 4.28 7.71
C LYS A 329 27.71 5.24 6.60
N GLN A 330 27.96 4.89 5.33
CA GLN A 330 27.56 5.68 4.16
C GLN A 330 26.04 5.66 3.99
N ALA A 331 25.42 4.48 4.13
CA ALA A 331 23.98 4.29 4.09
C ALA A 331 23.24 5.17 5.11
N ASN A 332 23.71 5.19 6.36
CA ASN A 332 23.10 5.98 7.43
C ASN A 332 23.31 7.50 7.23
N GLN A 333 24.41 7.94 6.60
CA GLN A 333 24.61 9.34 6.23
C GLN A 333 23.61 9.79 5.15
N GLN A 334 23.46 9.01 4.07
CA GLN A 334 22.48 9.28 3.01
C GLN A 334 21.04 9.24 3.55
N MET A 335 20.72 8.25 4.38
CA MET A 335 19.42 8.12 5.04
C MET A 335 19.08 9.34 5.91
N ALA A 336 20.05 9.90 6.63
CA ALA A 336 19.85 11.11 7.44
C ALA A 336 19.55 12.34 6.57
N LEU A 337 20.28 12.51 5.46
CA LEU A 337 20.05 13.59 4.49
C LEU A 337 18.65 13.49 3.87
N TRP A 338 18.24 12.31 3.39
CA TRP A 338 16.92 12.13 2.78
C TRP A 338 15.77 12.26 3.78
N LYS A 339 15.94 11.82 5.04
CA LYS A 339 14.97 12.09 6.13
C LYS A 339 14.80 13.58 6.38
N GLN A 340 15.88 14.36 6.33
CA GLN A 340 15.81 15.82 6.43
C GLN A 340 15.12 16.43 5.21
N LYS A 341 15.47 16.02 3.98
CA LYS A 341 14.86 16.50 2.73
C LYS A 341 13.35 16.23 2.69
N LYS A 342 12.93 15.03 3.11
CA LYS A 342 11.52 14.62 3.21
C LYS A 342 10.74 15.49 4.19
N SER A 343 11.25 15.69 5.41
CA SER A 343 10.53 16.50 6.42
C SER A 343 10.39 17.98 6.04
N VAL A 344 11.35 18.54 5.27
CA VAL A 344 11.22 19.89 4.69
C VAL A 344 10.09 19.95 3.66
N LEU A 345 9.97 18.94 2.77
CA LEU A 345 8.89 18.86 1.78
C LEU A 345 7.52 18.68 2.44
N GLU A 346 7.39 17.77 3.41
CA GLU A 346 6.16 17.59 4.19
C GLU A 346 5.75 18.88 4.91
N ALA A 347 6.71 19.61 5.50
CA ALA A 347 6.46 20.91 6.13
C ALA A 347 6.07 22.01 5.12
N GLN A 348 6.45 21.89 3.86
CA GLN A 348 6.03 22.80 2.79
C GLN A 348 4.61 22.47 2.31
N GLU A 349 4.31 21.20 2.06
CA GLU A 349 2.99 20.72 1.65
C GLU A 349 1.91 21.07 2.69
N ASN A 350 2.18 20.79 3.97
CA ASN A 350 1.29 21.16 5.07
C ASN A 350 1.04 22.68 5.16
N ARG A 351 2.06 23.51 4.85
CA ARG A 351 1.90 24.98 4.76
C ARG A 351 1.02 25.39 3.57
N LEU A 352 1.17 24.75 2.41
CA LEU A 352 0.34 25.01 1.23
C LEU A 352 -1.13 24.63 1.49
N LEU A 353 -1.38 23.50 2.14
CA LEU A 353 -2.72 23.07 2.57
C LEU A 353 -3.35 24.06 3.56
N ALA A 354 -2.58 24.53 4.55
CA ALA A 354 -3.04 25.54 5.51
C ALA A 354 -3.38 26.88 4.84
N VAL A 355 -2.58 27.34 3.87
CA VAL A 355 -2.85 28.56 3.11
C VAL A 355 -4.08 28.39 2.20
N SER A 356 -4.25 27.24 1.55
CA SER A 356 -5.43 26.93 0.75
C SER A 356 -6.72 26.98 1.58
N ASN A 357 -6.71 26.37 2.76
CA ASN A 357 -7.84 26.38 3.71
C ASN A 357 -8.12 27.79 4.25
N SER A 358 -7.08 28.58 4.55
CA SER A 358 -7.21 30.00 4.92
C SER A 358 -7.81 30.86 3.81
N ASN A 359 -7.41 30.64 2.55
CA ASN A 359 -7.95 31.35 1.40
C ASN A 359 -9.41 30.96 1.10
N ASN A 360 -9.77 29.69 1.27
CA ASN A 360 -11.17 29.25 1.21
C ASN A 360 -12.00 29.89 2.34
N SER A 361 -11.48 29.95 3.58
CA SER A 361 -12.15 30.66 4.68
C SER A 361 -12.35 32.15 4.38
N LYS A 362 -11.35 32.84 3.82
CA LYS A 362 -11.46 34.24 3.39
C LYS A 362 -12.42 34.45 2.22
N LYS A 363 -12.49 33.48 1.30
CA LYS A 363 -13.44 33.48 0.18
C LYS A 363 -14.87 33.33 0.69
N ILE A 364 -15.11 32.47 1.69
CA ILE A 364 -16.40 32.32 2.36
C ILE A 364 -16.76 33.60 3.13
N SER A 365 -15.81 34.25 3.83
CA SER A 365 -16.10 35.52 4.53
C SER A 365 -16.37 36.72 3.60
N ASN A 366 -15.95 36.65 2.33
CA ASN A 366 -16.26 37.68 1.32
C ASN A 366 -17.58 37.43 0.57
N ILE A 367 -18.27 36.30 0.79
CA ILE A 367 -19.64 36.07 0.29
C ILE A 367 -20.64 36.55 1.36
N ASN A 368 -20.59 37.85 1.65
CA ASN A 368 -21.65 38.62 2.29
C ASN A 368 -21.30 40.11 2.12
N PRO A 369 -22.18 40.88 1.45
CA PRO A 369 -23.06 41.72 2.27
C PRO A 369 -24.46 41.90 1.67
N VAL A 370 -25.45 41.14 2.16
CA VAL A 370 -26.86 41.58 2.16
C VAL A 370 -27.51 41.24 3.50
N ILE A 371 -27.41 42.16 4.47
CA ILE A 371 -28.32 42.19 5.62
C ILE A 371 -29.05 43.53 5.64
N THR A 372 -30.31 43.50 5.22
CA THR A 372 -31.49 44.24 5.71
C THR A 372 -32.61 43.93 4.69
N THR A 373 -33.84 43.60 5.03
CA THR A 373 -34.77 44.08 6.08
C THR A 373 -35.91 43.02 6.17
N ILE A 374 -36.66 42.69 7.25
CA ILE A 374 -37.65 43.47 8.02
C ILE A 374 -38.10 42.69 9.30
N LYS A 375 -38.10 43.40 10.45
CA LYS A 375 -38.97 43.34 11.68
C LYS A 375 -39.55 42.03 12.29
N LYS A 376 -39.29 41.93 13.61
CA LYS A 376 -40.21 41.63 14.75
C LYS A 376 -41.04 40.33 14.78
N SER A 377 -40.76 39.48 15.77
CA SER A 377 -41.55 39.42 17.02
C SER A 377 -40.84 38.61 18.13
N ASN A 378 -41.24 38.85 19.37
CA ASN A 378 -40.72 38.28 20.63
C ASN A 378 -41.96 37.81 21.44
N PRO A 379 -41.84 37.05 22.55
CA PRO A 379 -40.89 35.99 22.90
C PRO A 379 -41.61 34.69 23.39
N VAL A 380 -40.90 33.56 23.50
CA VAL A 380 -41.28 32.49 24.44
C VAL A 380 -40.06 31.97 25.19
N THR A 381 -40.20 31.85 26.51
CA THR A 381 -39.17 31.43 27.46
C THR A 381 -38.93 29.92 27.47
N ALA A 382 -37.66 29.49 27.49
CA ALA A 382 -37.23 28.21 28.04
C ALA A 382 -35.94 28.42 28.87
N LYS A 383 -35.82 27.71 30.00
CA LYS A 383 -34.86 28.06 31.07
C LYS A 383 -33.42 27.61 30.80
N VAL A 384 -32.50 28.45 31.26
CA VAL A 384 -31.07 28.20 31.46
C VAL A 384 -30.83 27.12 32.51
N GLN A 385 -29.88 26.21 32.26
CA GLN A 385 -28.83 25.86 33.25
C GLN A 385 -27.65 25.11 32.62
N VAL A 386 -26.59 25.86 32.28
CA VAL A 386 -25.21 25.35 32.26
C VAL A 386 -24.47 26.06 33.38
N SER A 387 -23.92 25.31 34.33
CA SER A 387 -23.23 25.91 35.47
C SER A 387 -21.82 26.34 35.09
N LYS A 388 -21.46 27.56 35.50
CA LYS A 388 -20.09 28.10 35.38
C LYS A 388 -19.18 27.40 36.39
N GLN A 389 -17.90 27.26 36.03
CA GLN A 389 -16.85 27.79 36.91
C GLN A 389 -15.56 28.11 36.15
N LEU A 390 -15.24 29.40 36.11
CA LEU A 390 -13.90 29.95 36.01
C LEU A 390 -13.76 30.93 37.17
N PRO A 391 -12.61 30.99 37.86
CA PRO A 391 -12.13 32.29 38.35
C PRO A 391 -10.67 32.57 37.97
N GLN A 392 -10.36 33.75 37.36
CA GLN A 392 -9.79 34.96 38.01
C GLN A 392 -8.27 34.82 38.29
N ARG A 393 -7.33 35.79 38.20
CA ARG A 393 -7.25 37.28 38.02
C ARG A 393 -5.75 37.66 37.79
N GLU A 394 -5.26 38.84 37.40
CA GLU A 394 -5.77 40.06 36.72
C GLU A 394 -4.58 40.95 36.26
N LYS A 395 -4.70 41.68 35.11
CA LYS A 395 -4.22 43.07 34.79
C LYS A 395 -2.78 43.60 35.15
N PRO A 396 -2.30 44.72 34.53
CA PRO A 396 -2.44 45.21 33.13
C PRO A 396 -1.11 45.84 32.58
N VAL A 397 -1.21 46.77 31.61
CA VAL A 397 -0.16 47.65 31.00
C VAL A 397 0.85 46.88 30.08
N VAL A 398 1.33 47.36 28.92
CA VAL A 398 1.28 48.64 28.18
C VAL A 398 0.88 48.37 26.71
N MET A 399 0.22 49.31 26.02
CA MET A 399 0.18 49.29 24.55
C MET A 399 1.51 49.79 23.99
N ASP A 400 2.33 48.89 23.48
CA ASP A 400 3.36 49.24 22.50
C ASP A 400 3.00 48.69 21.11
N LYS A 401 3.53 49.37 20.09
CA LYS A 401 3.03 49.33 18.71
C LYS A 401 3.02 47.92 18.10
N LEU A 402 1.99 47.63 17.30
CA LEU A 402 2.03 46.54 16.33
C LEU A 402 3.33 46.63 15.50
N PRO A 403 4.17 45.58 15.45
CA PRO A 403 5.04 45.40 14.29
C PRO A 403 4.15 45.05 13.10
N SER A 404 4.43 45.66 11.95
CA SER A 404 3.76 45.32 10.69
C SER A 404 4.00 43.85 10.34
N LEU A 405 2.97 43.19 9.81
CA LEU A 405 3.10 41.90 9.13
C LEU A 405 4.00 42.08 7.90
N THR A 406 5.30 41.92 8.11
CA THR A 406 6.34 42.08 7.11
C THR A 406 7.11 40.77 7.07
N GLU A 407 7.09 40.12 5.91
CA GLU A 407 7.88 38.93 5.57
C GLU A 407 7.74 37.73 6.53
N VAL A 408 6.75 36.89 6.26
CA VAL A 408 6.92 35.45 6.49
C VAL A 408 8.15 35.02 5.69
N LYS A 409 9.23 34.61 6.37
CA LYS A 409 10.50 34.25 5.73
C LYS A 409 10.38 32.98 4.87
N ILE A 410 9.99 33.17 3.61
CA ILE A 410 10.02 32.11 2.57
C ILE A 410 11.47 31.73 2.21
N ASN A 411 12.43 32.64 2.47
CA ASN A 411 13.84 32.46 2.12
C ASN A 411 14.56 31.38 2.94
N GLU A 412 14.32 31.25 4.25
CA GLU A 412 15.10 30.34 5.11
C GLU A 412 15.03 28.88 4.64
N THR A 413 13.82 28.38 4.38
CA THR A 413 13.62 27.02 3.84
C THR A 413 14.19 26.82 2.44
N ARG A 414 14.30 27.90 1.63
CA ARG A 414 14.93 27.83 0.30
C ARG A 414 16.45 27.72 0.43
N THR A 415 17.06 28.45 1.37
CA THR A 415 18.49 28.27 1.70
C THR A 415 18.78 26.89 2.27
N ASP A 416 17.92 26.34 3.14
CA ASP A 416 18.11 25.00 3.70
C ASP A 416 18.04 23.92 2.61
N PHE A 417 17.08 24.04 1.68
CA PHE A 417 16.96 23.09 0.58
C PHE A 417 18.15 23.15 -0.40
N VAL A 418 18.58 24.35 -0.80
CA VAL A 418 19.78 24.52 -1.65
C VAL A 418 21.04 23.97 -0.97
N ARG A 419 21.18 24.18 0.35
CA ARG A 419 22.29 23.62 1.14
C ARG A 419 22.27 22.10 1.20
N LEU A 420 21.08 21.48 1.22
CA LEU A 420 20.94 20.02 1.19
C LEU A 420 21.28 19.45 -0.20
N GLU A 421 20.88 20.12 -1.29
CA GLU A 421 21.29 19.74 -2.65
C GLU A 421 22.80 19.90 -2.85
N GLU A 422 23.44 20.93 -2.28
CA GLU A 422 24.88 21.13 -2.35
C GLU A 422 25.65 20.03 -1.59
N LEU A 423 25.14 19.60 -0.42
CA LEU A 423 25.68 18.47 0.34
C LEU A 423 25.49 17.13 -0.40
N GLU A 424 24.31 16.89 -0.98
CA GLU A 424 24.01 15.68 -1.75
C GLU A 424 24.89 15.58 -3.01
N ASN A 425 25.02 16.66 -3.78
CA ASN A 425 25.91 16.72 -4.94
C ASN A 425 27.38 16.50 -4.57
N LYS A 426 27.83 16.98 -3.41
CA LYS A 426 29.18 16.72 -2.93
C LYS A 426 29.39 15.24 -2.56
N GLN A 427 28.40 14.58 -1.95
CA GLN A 427 28.44 13.15 -1.63
C GLN A 427 28.20 12.22 -2.85
N ILE A 428 27.88 12.76 -4.02
CA ILE A 428 27.80 12.02 -5.29
C ILE A 428 29.14 12.06 -6.06
N GLN A 429 30.05 12.98 -5.71
CA GLN A 429 31.36 13.18 -6.33
C GLN A 429 32.51 12.47 -5.56
N GLU A 430 32.26 12.02 -4.32
CA GLU A 430 33.18 11.28 -3.44
C GLU A 430 32.85 9.77 -3.42
#